data_AF-A0A0A1FDD0-F1
#
_entry.id   AF-A0A0A1FDD0-F1
#
_cell.length_a   1.000
_cell.length_b   1.000
_cell.length_c   1.000
_cell.angle_alpha   90.00
_cell.angle_beta   90.00
_cell.angle_gamma   90.00
#
_symmetry.space_group_name_H-M   'P 1'
#
loop_
_entity.id
_entity.type
_entity.pdbx_description
1 polymer ?
#
loop_
_entity_poly.entity_id
_entity_poly.type
_entity_poly.pdbx_seq_one_letter_code
_entity_poly.pdbx_strand_id
1 'polypeptide(L)'
;MSPDHVKRIRPGLSKDQVRLEIGNPHFSEGLFAVHVWNYAFNFYSGKDNEYVTCQFRVNYDSDDRVTSTRWKNPDCNNYISSAAAVTVVPTVDKSYHQRVTLSSDGLFAFGKYDLNDLTTQGREKIDGMVAKIKQENVNLSYIVVTGHTDRIGTETANFTLSKARAETIRKYLAQQGLDDKLIRAYGAGASQPVIQCPGQQITPQLVQCLQPNRRVEIEVVGET
;
A
#
# COMPACT_ATOMS: atom_id res chain seq x y z
N MET A 1 6.53 -3.37 -11.81
CA MET A 1 6.73 -2.36 -10.74
C MET A 1 6.88 -1.01 -11.41
N SER A 2 6.17 0.03 -10.95
CA SER A 2 6.31 1.37 -11.56
C SER A 2 7.71 1.96 -11.28
N PRO A 3 8.41 2.50 -12.30
CA PRO A 3 9.70 3.18 -12.14
C PRO A 3 9.70 4.31 -11.10
N ASP A 4 8.54 4.89 -10.81
CA ASP A 4 8.42 6.04 -9.91
C ASP A 4 8.61 5.69 -8.44
N HIS A 5 8.34 4.44 -8.05
CA HIS A 5 8.56 3.98 -6.67
C HIS A 5 10.06 3.88 -6.34
N VAL A 6 10.87 3.46 -7.31
CA VAL A 6 12.32 3.33 -7.13
C VAL A 6 12.99 4.70 -6.97
N LYS A 7 12.47 5.74 -7.63
CA LYS A 7 12.94 7.14 -7.48
C LYS A 7 12.76 7.69 -6.07
N ARG A 8 11.78 7.19 -5.33
CA ARG A 8 11.46 7.69 -3.99
C ARG A 8 12.40 7.17 -2.91
N ILE A 9 13.26 6.18 -3.23
CA ILE A 9 14.27 5.68 -2.30
C ILE A 9 15.42 6.67 -2.17
N ARG A 10 15.54 7.28 -0.99
CA ARG A 10 16.54 8.31 -0.66
C ARG A 10 17.14 8.09 0.73
N PRO A 11 18.30 8.68 1.03
CA PRO A 11 18.88 8.60 2.38
C PRO A 11 17.89 9.04 3.47
N GLY A 12 17.92 8.35 4.61
CA GLY A 12 17.08 8.60 5.79
C GLY A 12 15.77 7.79 5.85
N LEU A 13 15.35 7.12 4.77
CA LEU A 13 14.19 6.23 4.83
C LEU A 13 14.46 5.02 5.71
N SER A 14 13.49 4.56 6.49
CA SER A 14 13.59 3.29 7.20
C SER A 14 13.42 2.10 6.27
N LYS A 15 13.91 0.92 6.68
CA LYS A 15 13.63 -0.36 6.00
C LYS A 15 12.15 -0.57 5.66
N ASP A 16 11.22 -0.18 6.54
CA ASP A 16 9.79 -0.32 6.29
C ASP A 16 9.27 0.66 5.23
N GLN A 17 9.78 1.89 5.22
CA GLN A 17 9.46 2.85 4.16
C GLN A 17 9.97 2.37 2.80
N VAL A 18 11.15 1.73 2.76
CA VAL A 18 11.66 1.11 1.54
C VAL A 18 10.78 -0.06 1.09
N ARG A 19 10.30 -0.91 2.01
CA ARG A 19 9.36 -2.00 1.69
C ARG A 19 8.04 -1.50 1.12
N LEU A 20 7.53 -0.38 1.62
CA LEU A 20 6.29 0.24 1.10
C LEU A 20 6.46 0.75 -0.33
N GLU A 21 7.65 1.25 -0.68
CA GLU A 21 7.92 1.75 -2.02
C GLU A 21 8.19 0.63 -3.01
N ILE A 22 9.15 -0.26 -2.71
CA ILE A 22 9.70 -1.21 -3.69
C ILE A 22 9.58 -2.68 -3.27
N GLY A 23 8.81 -2.97 -2.22
CA GLY A 23 8.58 -4.33 -1.72
C GLY A 23 9.76 -4.91 -0.94
N ASN A 24 9.63 -6.20 -0.60
CA ASN A 24 10.69 -6.94 0.07
C ASN A 24 11.86 -7.21 -0.90
N PRO A 25 13.11 -7.23 -0.41
CA PRO A 25 14.27 -7.54 -1.25
C PRO A 25 14.23 -8.98 -1.76
N HIS A 26 14.79 -9.21 -2.95
CA HIS A 26 14.80 -10.54 -3.58
C HIS A 26 15.94 -11.44 -3.07
N PHE A 27 16.97 -10.88 -2.43
CA PHE A 27 18.08 -11.64 -1.87
C PHE A 27 18.54 -11.07 -0.51
N SER A 28 18.95 -11.99 0.37
CA SER A 28 19.43 -11.87 1.77
C SER A 28 18.40 -11.61 2.88
N GLU A 29 17.72 -12.69 3.30
CA GLU A 29 17.43 -12.94 4.71
C GLU A 29 18.71 -13.50 5.36
N GLY A 30 19.40 -12.67 6.15
CA GLY A 30 20.37 -13.11 7.13
C GLY A 30 19.83 -12.72 8.50
N LEU A 31 19.86 -13.65 9.46
CA LEU A 31 19.11 -13.54 10.71
C LEU A 31 19.51 -12.37 11.63
N PHE A 32 20.58 -11.60 11.33
CA PHE A 32 21.00 -10.42 12.11
C PHE A 32 21.74 -9.37 11.26
N ALA A 33 21.51 -8.09 11.54
CA ALA A 33 22.31 -6.93 11.10
C ALA A 33 22.58 -6.78 9.59
N VAL A 34 21.61 -7.13 8.74
CA VAL A 34 21.75 -6.95 7.29
C VAL A 34 21.60 -5.47 6.93
N HIS A 35 22.73 -4.79 6.75
CA HIS A 35 22.82 -3.39 6.33
C HIS A 35 22.71 -3.20 4.81
N VAL A 36 22.39 -4.24 4.04
CA VAL A 36 22.36 -4.17 2.58
C VAL A 36 21.21 -4.99 2.03
N TRP A 37 20.32 -4.36 1.25
CA TRP A 37 19.27 -5.04 0.50
C TRP A 37 19.51 -4.97 -1.00
N ASN A 38 19.29 -6.09 -1.69
CA ASN A 38 19.46 -6.19 -3.13
C ASN A 38 18.12 -6.54 -3.80
N TYR A 39 17.85 -5.85 -4.89
CA TYR A 39 16.66 -5.96 -5.71
C TYR A 39 17.03 -6.25 -7.16
N ALA A 40 16.10 -6.85 -7.88
CA ALA A 40 16.16 -7.01 -9.33
C ALA A 40 14.85 -6.51 -9.91
N PHE A 41 14.91 -5.48 -10.74
CA PHE A 41 13.77 -4.86 -11.42
C PHE A 41 13.84 -5.14 -12.91
N ASN A 42 12.72 -5.50 -13.52
CA ASN A 42 12.62 -5.61 -14.97
C ASN A 42 11.96 -4.34 -15.50
N PHE A 43 12.69 -3.57 -16.30
CA PHE A 43 12.18 -2.36 -16.95
C PHE A 43 11.98 -2.60 -18.44
N TYR A 44 10.94 -1.99 -19.00
CA TYR A 44 10.68 -2.04 -20.43
C TYR A 44 11.75 -1.24 -21.20
N SER A 45 12.34 -1.84 -22.23
CA SER A 45 13.44 -1.24 -23.00
C SER A 45 13.00 -0.21 -24.05
N GLY A 46 11.69 -0.15 -24.36
CA GLY A 46 11.16 0.68 -25.44
C GLY A 46 11.19 0.04 -26.83
N LYS A 47 11.67 -1.22 -26.96
CA LYS A 47 11.75 -1.95 -28.24
C LYS A 47 11.25 -3.39 -28.10
N ASP A 48 10.50 -3.87 -29.10
CA ASP A 48 10.16 -5.29 -29.36
C ASP A 48 9.75 -6.15 -28.15
N ASN A 49 9.05 -5.56 -27.17
CA ASN A 49 8.68 -6.23 -25.92
C ASN A 49 9.85 -6.77 -25.08
N GLU A 50 11.05 -6.23 -25.27
CA GLU A 50 12.23 -6.62 -24.51
C GLU A 50 12.31 -5.89 -23.16
N TYR A 51 12.76 -6.63 -22.14
CA TYR A 51 12.96 -6.12 -20.79
C TYR A 51 14.43 -6.17 -20.40
N VAL A 52 14.86 -5.14 -19.67
CA VAL A 52 16.20 -5.08 -19.08
C VAL A 52 16.07 -5.35 -17.59
N THR A 53 16.82 -6.35 -17.10
CA THR A 53 16.92 -6.64 -15.66
C THR A 53 17.99 -5.76 -15.02
N CYS A 54 17.55 -4.86 -14.15
CA CYS A 54 18.37 -3.91 -13.42
C CYS A 54 18.51 -4.31 -11.95
N GLN A 55 19.75 -4.52 -11.49
CA GLN A 55 20.04 -4.84 -10.09
C GLN A 55 20.25 -3.55 -9.30
N PHE A 56 19.51 -3.39 -8.21
CA PHE A 56 19.50 -2.20 -7.35
C PHE A 56 19.86 -2.58 -5.93
N ARG A 57 20.78 -1.83 -5.32
CA ARG A 57 21.22 -2.02 -3.94
C ARG A 57 20.80 -0.83 -3.09
N VAL A 58 20.31 -1.12 -1.90
CA VAL A 58 20.03 -0.14 -0.84
C VAL A 58 20.91 -0.49 0.37
N ASN A 59 21.72 0.46 0.82
CA ASN A 59 22.54 0.30 2.02
C ASN A 59 21.89 1.03 3.19
N TYR A 60 22.01 0.47 4.39
CA TYR A 60 21.44 0.97 5.63
C TYR A 60 22.54 1.20 6.68
N ASP A 61 22.31 2.10 7.62
CA ASP A 61 23.12 2.24 8.83
C ASP A 61 22.65 1.29 9.95
N SER A 62 23.19 1.48 11.16
CA SER A 62 22.81 0.73 12.37
C SER A 62 21.39 1.01 12.86
N ASP A 63 20.80 2.14 12.48
CA ASP A 63 19.45 2.55 12.85
C ASP A 63 18.42 2.18 11.77
N ASP A 64 18.82 1.28 10.86
CA ASP A 64 18.03 0.82 9.73
C ASP A 64 17.55 1.95 8.80
N ARG A 65 18.35 3.02 8.69
CA ARG A 65 18.12 4.14 7.77
C ARG A 65 18.95 4.01 6.51
N VAL A 66 18.34 4.28 5.36
CA VAL A 66 19.02 4.29 4.07
C VAL A 66 20.19 5.28 4.13
N THR A 67 21.38 4.83 3.80
CA THR A 67 22.57 5.68 3.66
C THR A 67 22.86 5.98 2.21
N SER A 68 22.67 4.99 1.33
CA SER A 68 22.96 5.13 -0.10
C SER A 68 22.22 4.09 -0.93
N THR A 69 22.03 4.42 -2.20
CA THR A 69 21.50 3.51 -3.21
C THR A 69 22.46 3.40 -4.39
N ARG A 70 22.43 2.27 -5.10
CA ARG A 70 23.29 2.05 -6.26
C ARG A 70 22.66 1.09 -7.25
N TRP A 71 22.67 1.47 -8.52
CA TRP A 71 22.47 0.54 -9.63
C TRP A 71 23.76 -0.21 -9.94
N LYS A 72 23.65 -1.52 -10.19
CA LYS A 72 24.80 -2.31 -10.67
C LYS A 72 25.26 -1.84 -12.05
N ASN A 73 24.30 -1.59 -12.96
CA ASN A 73 24.56 -0.89 -14.21
C ASN A 73 24.02 0.55 -14.09
N PRO A 74 24.86 1.60 -14.12
CA PRO A 74 24.42 2.99 -14.04
C PRO A 74 23.37 3.39 -15.08
N ASP A 75 23.39 2.77 -16.27
CA ASP A 75 22.41 3.03 -17.34
C ASP A 75 20.97 2.69 -16.92
N CYS A 76 20.82 1.85 -15.88
CA CYS A 76 19.52 1.56 -15.30
C CYS A 76 18.83 2.80 -14.74
N ASN A 77 19.60 3.84 -14.40
CA ASN A 77 19.04 5.11 -13.99
C ASN A 77 18.23 5.78 -15.11
N ASN A 78 18.48 5.48 -16.39
CA ASN A 78 17.77 6.09 -17.52
C ASN A 78 16.35 5.53 -17.69
N TYR A 79 16.13 4.26 -17.31
CA TYR A 79 14.80 3.63 -17.32
C TYR A 79 13.89 4.14 -16.20
N ILE A 80 14.48 4.76 -15.18
CA ILE A 80 13.72 5.51 -14.18
C ILE A 80 13.72 7.01 -14.51
N SER A 81 14.79 7.59 -15.05
CA SER A 81 14.97 9.06 -15.16
C SER A 81 14.41 9.72 -16.43
N SER A 82 13.69 9.00 -17.29
CA SER A 82 13.05 9.59 -18.48
C SER A 82 11.53 9.69 -18.26
N ALA A 83 11.03 10.82 -17.79
CA ALA A 83 10.38 11.79 -18.69
C ALA A 83 11.26 12.20 -19.88
N ALA A 84 11.48 11.28 -20.81
CA ALA A 84 11.62 11.74 -22.19
C ALA A 84 10.21 12.20 -22.56
N ALA A 85 10.08 13.47 -22.93
CA ALA A 85 8.90 13.96 -23.61
C ALA A 85 8.73 13.12 -24.87
N VAL A 86 8.02 12.00 -24.75
CA VAL A 86 7.24 11.47 -25.85
C VAL A 86 6.40 12.68 -26.27
N THR A 87 6.53 13.14 -27.51
CA THR A 87 5.43 13.85 -28.14
C THR A 87 4.26 12.87 -28.12
N VAL A 88 3.57 12.86 -26.98
CA VAL A 88 2.34 12.13 -26.77
C VAL A 88 1.40 12.75 -27.79
N VAL A 89 1.22 12.04 -28.90
CA VAL A 89 -0.11 11.97 -29.49
C VAL A 89 -1.04 11.78 -28.29
N PRO A 90 -2.04 12.64 -28.05
CA PRO A 90 -2.87 12.54 -26.86
C PRO A 90 -3.61 11.21 -26.89
N THR A 91 -2.97 10.17 -26.38
CA THR A 91 -3.60 8.95 -25.96
C THR A 91 -4.37 9.38 -24.74
N VAL A 92 -5.70 9.35 -24.85
CA VAL A 92 -6.60 9.54 -23.73
C VAL A 92 -6.02 8.77 -22.54
N ASP A 93 -5.60 9.49 -21.51
CA ASP A 93 -5.09 8.89 -20.28
C ASP A 93 -6.24 8.11 -19.66
N LYS A 94 -6.21 6.81 -19.90
CA LYS A 94 -7.19 5.85 -19.42
C LYS A 94 -6.84 5.37 -18.02
N SER A 95 -5.82 5.92 -17.36
CA SER A 95 -5.47 5.45 -16.02
C SER A 95 -6.59 5.72 -15.01
N TYR A 96 -6.94 4.68 -14.26
CA TYR A 96 -7.92 4.75 -13.17
C TYR A 96 -7.21 4.54 -11.84
N HIS A 97 -7.29 5.53 -10.96
CA HIS A 97 -6.82 5.42 -9.58
C HIS A 97 -7.83 6.04 -8.63
N GLN A 98 -8.34 5.24 -7.70
CA GLN A 98 -9.23 5.71 -6.65
C GLN A 98 -8.79 5.18 -5.29
N ARG A 99 -8.70 6.07 -4.30
CA ARG A 99 -8.54 5.70 -2.89
C ARG A 99 -9.80 6.07 -2.11
N VAL A 100 -10.32 5.11 -1.36
CA VAL A 100 -11.44 5.30 -0.43
C VAL A 100 -10.95 5.01 0.98
N THR A 101 -11.14 5.96 1.88
CA THR A 101 -10.81 5.79 3.30
C THR A 101 -12.08 5.73 4.12
N LEU A 102 -12.17 4.69 4.93
CA LEU A 102 -13.35 4.37 5.72
C LEU A 102 -12.93 4.29 7.19
N SER A 103 -13.60 5.04 8.07
CA SER A 103 -13.39 4.91 9.51
C SER A 103 -13.76 3.49 9.96
N SER A 104 -12.89 2.82 10.70
CA SER A 104 -13.19 1.49 11.25
C SER A 104 -14.35 1.54 12.24
N ASP A 105 -14.52 2.64 12.98
CA ASP A 105 -15.65 2.80 13.91
C ASP A 105 -16.97 3.05 13.17
N GLY A 106 -16.89 3.56 11.94
CA GLY A 106 -18.03 3.66 11.03
C GLY A 106 -18.28 2.37 10.24
N LEU A 107 -17.30 1.46 10.16
CA LEU A 107 -17.41 0.21 9.40
C LEU A 107 -17.82 -0.98 10.25
N PHE A 108 -17.35 -1.07 11.49
CA PHE A 108 -17.55 -2.22 12.36
C PHE A 108 -18.05 -1.76 13.73
N ALA A 109 -18.84 -2.60 14.40
CA ALA A 109 -19.07 -2.43 15.83
C ALA A 109 -17.74 -2.50 16.62
N PHE A 110 -17.72 -1.95 17.84
CA PHE A 110 -16.48 -1.84 18.63
C PHE A 110 -15.82 -3.21 18.84
N GLY A 111 -14.52 -3.30 18.53
CA GLY A 111 -13.72 -4.54 18.64
C GLY A 111 -14.10 -5.64 17.63
N LYS A 112 -15.03 -5.38 16.72
CA LYS A 112 -15.50 -6.34 15.73
C LYS A 112 -14.79 -6.19 14.39
N TYR A 113 -14.90 -7.25 13.59
CA TYR A 113 -14.31 -7.35 12.26
C TYR A 113 -15.07 -8.30 11.33
N ASP A 114 -16.16 -8.95 11.77
CA ASP A 114 -16.85 -9.92 10.93
C ASP A 114 -17.71 -9.24 9.86
N LEU A 115 -18.02 -10.00 8.82
CA LEU A 115 -18.83 -9.56 7.69
C LEU A 115 -20.23 -9.13 8.13
N ASN A 116 -20.77 -9.70 9.21
CA ASN A 116 -22.06 -9.33 9.79
C ASN A 116 -21.99 -8.05 10.63
N ASP A 117 -20.79 -7.67 11.08
CA ASP A 117 -20.57 -6.45 11.86
C ASP A 117 -20.37 -5.21 10.97
N LEU A 118 -20.32 -5.39 9.65
CA LEU A 118 -20.30 -4.30 8.68
C LEU A 118 -21.58 -3.48 8.78
N THR A 119 -21.45 -2.22 9.20
CA THR A 119 -22.57 -1.29 9.32
C THR A 119 -23.21 -1.03 7.95
N THR A 120 -24.49 -0.62 7.96
CA THR A 120 -25.20 -0.21 6.74
C THR A 120 -24.46 0.90 5.99
N GLN A 121 -24.01 1.94 6.71
CA GLN A 121 -23.25 3.05 6.12
C GLN A 121 -21.93 2.57 5.49
N GLY A 122 -21.26 1.61 6.14
CA GLY A 122 -20.06 0.99 5.63
C GLY A 122 -20.28 0.28 4.30
N ARG A 123 -21.35 -0.52 4.22
CA ARG A 123 -21.77 -1.22 3.00
C ARG A 123 -22.10 -0.24 1.88
N GLU A 124 -22.95 0.75 2.14
CA GLU A 124 -23.34 1.75 1.14
C GLU A 124 -22.15 2.47 0.50
N LYS A 125 -21.12 2.82 1.30
CA LYS A 125 -19.90 3.43 0.77
C LYS A 125 -19.12 2.50 -0.14
N ILE A 126 -18.99 1.23 0.24
CA ILE A 126 -18.30 0.23 -0.56
C ILE A 126 -19.10 -0.07 -1.83
N ASP A 127 -20.41 -0.25 -1.72
CA ASP A 127 -21.30 -0.54 -2.84
C ASP A 127 -21.31 0.61 -3.86
N GLY A 128 -21.32 1.86 -3.39
CA GLY A 128 -21.20 3.04 -4.25
C GLY A 128 -19.87 3.09 -5.02
N MET A 129 -18.76 2.72 -4.37
CA MET A 129 -17.46 2.58 -5.03
C MET A 129 -17.49 1.48 -6.10
N VAL A 130 -18.05 0.31 -5.79
CA VAL A 130 -18.18 -0.81 -6.75
C VAL A 130 -19.07 -0.42 -7.93
N ALA A 131 -20.18 0.26 -7.68
CA ALA A 131 -21.07 0.76 -8.72
C ALA A 131 -20.35 1.71 -9.67
N LYS A 132 -19.53 2.63 -9.14
CA LYS A 132 -18.72 3.55 -9.95
C LYS A 132 -17.72 2.81 -10.85
N ILE A 133 -16.98 1.84 -10.29
CA ILE A 133 -16.04 0.99 -11.05
C ILE A 133 -16.74 0.30 -12.23
N LYS A 134 -17.94 -0.24 -12.00
CA LYS A 134 -18.73 -0.92 -13.04
C LYS A 134 -19.28 0.07 -14.07
N GLN A 135 -19.79 1.22 -13.63
CA GLN A 135 -20.36 2.24 -14.50
C GLN A 135 -19.30 2.83 -15.46
N GLU A 136 -18.08 3.00 -14.98
CA GLU A 136 -16.96 3.52 -15.77
C GLU A 136 -16.25 2.44 -16.60
N ASN A 137 -16.75 1.19 -16.59
CA ASN A 137 -16.16 0.03 -17.29
C ASN A 137 -14.65 -0.13 -17.01
N VAL A 138 -14.24 0.10 -15.76
CA VAL A 138 -12.83 0.03 -15.38
C VAL A 138 -12.33 -1.40 -15.54
N ASN A 139 -11.31 -1.59 -16.38
CA ASN A 139 -10.50 -2.78 -16.45
C ASN A 139 -9.56 -2.83 -15.24
N LEU A 140 -9.97 -3.55 -14.20
CA LEU A 140 -9.25 -3.62 -12.93
C LEU A 140 -7.89 -4.31 -13.10
N SER A 141 -6.83 -3.64 -12.66
CA SER A 141 -5.50 -4.22 -12.52
C SER A 141 -5.31 -4.88 -11.16
N TYR A 142 -5.63 -4.16 -10.08
CA TYR A 142 -5.63 -4.71 -8.71
C TYR A 142 -6.39 -3.79 -7.74
N ILE A 143 -6.74 -4.35 -6.60
CA ILE A 143 -7.32 -3.65 -5.46
C ILE A 143 -6.50 -4.00 -4.22
N VAL A 144 -6.10 -2.99 -3.46
CA VAL A 144 -5.43 -3.16 -2.17
C VAL A 144 -6.33 -2.65 -1.06
N VAL A 145 -6.59 -3.52 -0.08
CA VAL A 145 -7.31 -3.19 1.14
C VAL A 145 -6.33 -3.22 2.30
N THR A 146 -6.17 -2.11 3.01
CA THR A 146 -5.27 -1.99 4.16
C THR A 146 -6.04 -1.60 5.40
N GLY A 147 -6.00 -2.44 6.43
CA GLY A 147 -6.56 -2.13 7.74
C GLY A 147 -5.54 -1.43 8.64
N HIS A 148 -6.01 -0.50 9.46
CA HIS A 148 -5.22 0.22 10.44
C HIS A 148 -5.92 0.26 11.80
N THR A 149 -5.14 0.28 12.87
CA THR A 149 -5.60 0.54 14.23
C THR A 149 -4.95 1.82 14.76
N ASP A 150 -5.43 2.29 15.90
CA ASP A 150 -4.61 3.17 16.72
C ASP A 150 -3.58 2.37 17.54
N ARG A 151 -2.81 3.09 18.36
CA ARG A 151 -1.72 2.52 19.17
C ARG A 151 -2.17 1.90 20.50
N ILE A 152 -3.46 1.85 20.80
CA ILE A 152 -3.97 1.22 22.03
C ILE A 152 -3.97 -0.29 21.83
N GLY A 153 -3.47 -1.04 22.81
CA GLY A 153 -3.31 -2.50 22.72
C GLY A 153 -1.90 -2.94 22.29
N THR A 154 -1.70 -4.24 22.16
CA THR A 154 -0.40 -4.80 21.76
C THR A 154 -0.23 -4.75 20.24
N GLU A 155 1.01 -4.69 19.77
CA GLU A 155 1.34 -4.70 18.35
C GLU A 155 0.72 -5.92 17.62
N THR A 156 0.86 -7.11 18.19
CA THR A 156 0.31 -8.35 17.63
C THR A 156 -1.22 -8.33 17.54
N ALA A 157 -1.90 -7.83 18.58
CA ALA A 157 -3.36 -7.72 18.58
C ALA A 157 -3.83 -6.72 17.52
N ASN A 158 -3.15 -5.58 17.42
CA ASN A 158 -3.45 -4.53 16.44
C ASN A 158 -3.21 -5.00 15.00
N PHE A 159 -2.09 -5.69 14.74
CA PHE A 159 -1.82 -6.30 13.45
C PHE A 159 -2.90 -7.31 13.07
N THR A 160 -3.22 -8.25 13.97
CA THR A 160 -4.25 -9.27 13.75
C THR A 160 -5.62 -8.66 13.45
N LEU A 161 -6.05 -7.70 14.27
CA LEU A 161 -7.33 -7.01 14.10
C LEU A 161 -7.39 -6.25 12.76
N SER A 162 -6.33 -5.52 12.44
CA SER A 162 -6.27 -4.75 11.19
C SER A 162 -6.33 -5.64 9.96
N LYS A 163 -5.61 -6.77 9.97
CA LYS A 163 -5.62 -7.76 8.89
C LYS A 163 -6.99 -8.41 8.75
N ALA A 164 -7.61 -8.81 9.85
CA ALA A 164 -8.93 -9.43 9.84
C ALA A 164 -9.99 -8.48 9.23
N ARG A 165 -9.97 -7.20 9.60
CA ARG A 165 -10.85 -6.19 8.99
C ARG A 165 -10.63 -6.04 7.49
N ALA A 166 -9.37 -5.98 7.05
CA ALA A 166 -9.05 -5.90 5.63
C ALA A 166 -9.53 -7.13 4.85
N GLU A 167 -9.37 -8.34 5.42
CA GLU A 167 -9.88 -9.57 4.82
C GLU A 167 -11.42 -9.59 4.72
N THR A 168 -12.13 -9.06 5.71
CA THR A 168 -13.58 -8.93 5.66
C THR A 168 -14.04 -8.01 4.53
N ILE A 169 -13.38 -6.86 4.36
CA ILE A 169 -13.69 -5.96 3.24
C ILE A 169 -13.36 -6.61 1.90
N ARG A 170 -12.23 -7.33 1.78
CA ARG A 170 -11.90 -8.12 0.58
C ARG A 170 -13.02 -9.11 0.23
N LYS A 171 -13.47 -9.90 1.21
CA LYS A 171 -14.57 -10.86 1.03
C LYS A 171 -15.85 -10.15 0.57
N TYR A 172 -16.16 -9.00 1.16
CA TYR A 172 -17.33 -8.22 0.79
C TYR A 172 -17.23 -7.67 -0.65
N LEU A 173 -16.08 -7.13 -1.05
CA LEU A 173 -15.83 -6.67 -2.43
C LEU A 173 -15.99 -7.81 -3.45
N ALA A 174 -15.51 -9.01 -3.13
CA ALA A 174 -15.71 -10.19 -3.95
C ALA A 174 -17.21 -10.59 -4.05
N GLN A 175 -17.96 -10.50 -2.94
CA GLN A 175 -19.42 -10.71 -2.95
C GLN A 175 -20.15 -9.68 -3.83
N GLN A 176 -19.62 -8.46 -3.95
CA GLN A 176 -20.14 -7.45 -4.86
C GLN A 176 -19.75 -7.68 -6.34
N GLY A 177 -19.06 -8.78 -6.65
CA GLY A 177 -18.76 -9.23 -8.00
C GLY A 177 -17.44 -8.72 -8.58
N LEU A 178 -16.53 -8.21 -7.74
CA LEU A 178 -15.15 -7.96 -8.15
C LEU A 178 -14.32 -9.25 -8.11
N ASP A 179 -13.37 -9.42 -9.03
CA ASP A 179 -12.54 -10.64 -9.06
C ASP A 179 -11.64 -10.71 -7.82
N ASP A 180 -11.88 -11.71 -6.97
CA ASP A 180 -11.15 -11.98 -5.74
C ASP A 180 -9.63 -12.15 -5.93
N LYS A 181 -9.20 -12.56 -7.14
CA LYS A 181 -7.77 -12.69 -7.50
C LYS A 181 -7.06 -11.34 -7.62
N LEU A 182 -7.82 -10.28 -7.91
CA LEU A 182 -7.29 -8.92 -8.04
C LEU A 182 -7.24 -8.20 -6.69
N ILE A 183 -7.87 -8.74 -5.64
CA ILE A 183 -8.02 -8.08 -4.35
C ILE A 183 -7.02 -8.64 -3.33
N ARG A 184 -6.18 -7.77 -2.78
CA ARG A 184 -5.20 -8.08 -1.73
C ARG A 184 -5.59 -7.39 -0.44
N ALA A 185 -5.47 -8.11 0.68
CA ALA A 185 -5.75 -7.59 2.02
C ALA A 185 -4.48 -7.58 2.88
N TYR A 186 -4.19 -6.44 3.52
CA TYR A 186 -3.05 -6.25 4.41
C TYR A 186 -3.49 -5.64 5.74
N GLY A 187 -2.80 -6.02 6.81
CA GLY A 187 -2.91 -5.35 8.11
C GLY A 187 -1.67 -4.50 8.36
N ALA A 188 -1.86 -3.21 8.65
CA ALA A 188 -0.77 -2.32 9.06
C ALA A 188 -0.66 -2.19 10.59
N GLY A 189 -1.65 -2.68 11.34
CA GLY A 189 -1.78 -2.42 12.78
C GLY A 189 -1.69 -0.92 13.07
N ALA A 190 -0.89 -0.55 14.06
CA ALA A 190 -0.67 0.85 14.47
C ALA A 190 0.51 1.52 13.76
N SER A 191 1.18 0.85 12.81
CA SER A 191 2.48 1.29 12.25
C SER A 191 2.39 2.50 11.32
N GLN A 192 1.20 2.83 10.82
CA GLN A 192 0.96 3.94 9.89
C GLN A 192 -0.11 4.91 10.43
N PRO A 193 0.21 5.65 11.52
CA PRO A 193 -0.70 6.64 12.06
C PRO A 193 -0.81 7.85 11.12
N VAL A 194 -2.03 8.32 10.90
CA VAL A 194 -2.33 9.60 10.22
C VAL A 194 -2.35 10.77 11.19
N ILE A 195 -2.52 10.50 12.49
CA ILE A 195 -2.48 11.50 13.55
C ILE A 195 -1.68 11.00 14.74
N GLN A 196 -0.92 11.90 15.37
CA GLN A 196 -0.25 11.67 16.65
C GLN A 196 -0.99 12.40 17.77
N CYS A 197 -1.20 11.69 18.89
CA CYS A 197 -1.91 12.21 20.05
C CYS A 197 -1.04 12.06 21.31
N PRO A 198 -0.90 13.13 22.12
CA PRO A 198 -0.07 13.12 23.32
C PRO A 198 -0.68 12.26 24.45
N GLY A 199 0.17 11.79 25.36
CA GLY A 199 -0.23 11.05 26.57
C GLY A 199 -0.31 9.53 26.38
N GLN A 200 0.13 8.74 27.36
CA GLN A 200 0.14 7.27 27.28
C GLN A 200 -1.04 6.62 28.01
N GLN A 201 -1.62 7.30 29.00
CA GLN A 201 -2.76 6.80 29.76
C GLN A 201 -4.00 6.77 28.86
N ILE A 202 -4.71 5.64 28.87
CA ILE A 202 -5.93 5.45 28.07
C ILE A 202 -7.04 6.29 28.69
N THR A 203 -7.37 7.40 28.04
CA THR A 203 -8.45 8.32 28.44
C THR A 203 -9.45 8.48 27.30
N PRO A 204 -10.72 8.85 27.57
CA PRO A 204 -11.69 9.13 26.51
C PRO A 204 -11.20 10.15 25.48
N GLN A 205 -10.48 11.18 25.94
CA GLN A 205 -9.90 12.23 25.09
C GLN A 205 -8.82 11.65 24.17
N LEU A 206 -7.96 10.76 24.68
CA LEU A 206 -6.95 10.08 23.86
C LEU A 206 -7.61 9.16 22.82
N VAL A 207 -8.60 8.37 23.23
CA VAL A 207 -9.34 7.46 22.33
C VAL A 207 -10.03 8.22 21.19
N GLN A 208 -10.60 9.38 21.50
CA GLN A 208 -11.22 10.27 20.52
C GLN A 208 -10.19 10.91 19.59
N CYS A 209 -9.06 11.39 20.12
CA CYS A 209 -7.99 11.95 19.29
C CYS A 209 -7.43 10.90 18.31
N LEU A 210 -7.27 9.65 18.76
CA LEU A 210 -6.72 8.55 17.96
C LEU A 210 -7.70 7.97 16.93
N GLN A 211 -8.98 8.39 16.96
CA GLN A 211 -10.06 7.89 16.09
C GLN A 211 -9.66 7.83 14.61
N PRO A 212 -9.01 8.84 14.00
CA PRO A 212 -8.63 8.81 12.59
C PRO A 212 -7.67 7.68 12.21
N ASN A 213 -6.88 7.16 13.17
CA ASN A 213 -5.96 6.04 12.91
C ASN A 213 -6.71 4.72 12.72
N ARG A 214 -7.88 4.56 13.33
CA ARG A 214 -8.75 3.38 13.16
C ARG A 214 -9.50 3.49 11.83
N ARG A 215 -8.93 2.95 10.76
CA ARG A 215 -9.45 3.08 9.40
C ARG A 215 -9.14 1.88 8.53
N VAL A 216 -9.89 1.74 7.44
CA VAL A 216 -9.58 0.86 6.31
C VAL A 216 -9.42 1.73 5.07
N GLU A 217 -8.33 1.52 4.34
CA GLU A 217 -8.08 2.15 3.05
C GLU A 217 -8.29 1.12 1.95
N ILE A 218 -9.02 1.50 0.91
CA ILE A 218 -9.22 0.71 -0.30
C ILE A 218 -8.65 1.49 -1.47
N GLU A 219 -7.65 0.93 -2.13
CA GLU A 219 -7.01 1.49 -3.30
C GLU A 219 -7.33 0.65 -4.53
N VAL A 220 -7.89 1.28 -5.54
CA VAL A 220 -8.35 0.66 -6.79
C VAL A 220 -7.51 1.20 -7.92
N VAL A 221 -6.89 0.30 -8.69
CA VAL A 221 -6.05 0.62 -9.83
C VAL A 221 -6.54 -0.15 -11.04
N GLY A 222 -6.67 0.54 -12.18
CA GLY A 222 -7.11 -0.04 -13.44
C GLY A 222 -7.01 0.94 -14.59
N GLU A 223 -7.74 0.65 -15.66
CA GLU A 223 -7.82 1.49 -16.85
C GLU A 223 -9.28 1.63 -17.34
N THR A 224 -9.69 2.78 -17.86
CA THR A 224 -11.01 3.02 -18.49
C THR A 224 -10.96 3.00 -20.02
#